data_AF-A0A383WIE6-F1
#
_entry.id   AF-A0A383WIE6-F1
#
_cell.length_a   1.000
_cell.length_b   1.000
_cell.length_c   1.000
_cell.angle_alpha   90.00
_cell.angle_beta   90.00
_cell.angle_gamma   90.00
#
_symmetry.space_group_name_H-M   'P 1'
#
loop_
_entity.id
_entity.type
_entity.pdbx_description
1 polymer ?
#
loop_
_entity_poly.entity_id
_entity_poly.type
_entity_poly.pdbx_seq_one_letter_code
_entity_poly.pdbx_strand_id
1 'polypeptide(L)'
;MGPAQRAKQAEDAASKLGSLVRSPQVAQLLQQPLPAQPAAEQKAVLADINSNLQQLYKKLPANPNTNSETAATVQLLRGVLHQEAVRSIGVLQVWLQQQPQQLVAALQSYDLQLGTTEGAWYAGMHVMCRIAELLLDCKASRSSSSSTAGAALLVVEMTQQLLQSGVLAGWADLLQLLLKQRQQWQQQQQQQQRLSSARVAQLALQLLTGYTMLLHQQHSEHQQRQQQQQQPRQNSKQPQFRADLLPIPAFHQHQDMLQLLPGGQTNLDAASHLAATRFGQRYSRIFQAHMMTAVLETCLQLSCMQQHGSLTADRDAPALSAAAVRLVLELQLLAAAAVQRLQQPWPARGEVHPCDLLQASNMLLHRQLQAGRVVGGNSAPPEVLQLALRLVGGSSLPLEQQQQAMRLASGSSLPLEVLKEDGLQLLQALAAPLQQL
;
A
#
# COMPACT_ATOMS: atom_id res chain seq x y z
N MET A 1 -4.00 -26.88 -43.47
CA MET A 1 -3.57 -25.98 -44.57
C MET A 1 -2.09 -26.23 -44.83
N GLY A 2 -1.70 -26.53 -46.07
CA GLY A 2 -0.31 -26.84 -46.39
C GLY A 2 0.63 -25.64 -46.19
N PRO A 3 1.92 -25.84 -45.86
CA PRO A 3 2.86 -24.74 -45.62
C PRO A 3 2.98 -23.75 -46.78
N ALA A 4 3.01 -24.24 -48.03
CA ALA A 4 3.08 -23.40 -49.23
C ALA A 4 1.84 -22.51 -49.41
N GLN A 5 0.65 -23.06 -49.17
CA GLN A 5 -0.60 -22.27 -49.22
C GLN A 5 -0.63 -21.21 -48.11
N ARG A 6 -0.04 -21.50 -46.94
CA ARG A 6 0.09 -20.53 -45.84
C ARG A 6 1.03 -19.39 -46.17
N ALA A 7 2.20 -19.72 -46.75
CA ALA A 7 3.15 -18.73 -47.21
C ALA A 7 2.49 -17.76 -48.20
N LYS A 8 1.82 -18.29 -49.24
CA LYS A 8 1.11 -17.48 -50.23
C LYS A 8 0.03 -16.58 -49.61
N GLN A 9 -0.78 -17.12 -48.69
CA GLN A 9 -1.82 -16.31 -48.03
C GLN A 9 -1.25 -15.21 -47.12
N ALA A 10 -0.11 -15.46 -46.47
CA ALA A 10 0.58 -14.45 -45.68
C ALA A 10 1.18 -13.36 -46.59
N GLU A 11 1.78 -13.73 -47.72
CA GLU A 11 2.25 -12.79 -48.74
C GLU A 11 1.12 -11.96 -49.33
N ASP A 12 0.00 -12.58 -49.71
CA ASP A 12 -1.16 -11.86 -50.26
C ASP A 12 -1.71 -10.85 -49.24
N ALA A 13 -1.79 -11.23 -47.95
CA ALA A 13 -2.21 -10.34 -46.88
C ALA A 13 -1.20 -9.19 -46.64
N ALA A 14 0.10 -9.49 -46.67
CA ALA A 14 1.17 -8.50 -46.58
C ALA A 14 1.15 -7.50 -47.75
N SER A 15 0.96 -8.00 -48.98
CA SER A 15 0.87 -7.18 -50.19
C SER A 15 -0.35 -6.26 -50.16
N LYS A 16 -1.51 -6.77 -49.71
CA LYS A 16 -2.73 -5.97 -49.50
C LYS A 16 -2.53 -4.88 -48.46
N LEU A 17 -1.87 -5.18 -47.35
CA LEU A 17 -1.54 -4.17 -46.35
C LEU A 17 -0.63 -3.08 -46.95
N GLY A 18 0.41 -3.50 -47.68
CA GLY A 18 1.33 -2.57 -48.35
C GLY A 18 0.67 -1.74 -49.44
N SER A 19 -0.31 -2.27 -50.17
CA SER A 19 -1.07 -1.50 -51.17
C SER A 19 -2.06 -0.53 -50.52
N LEU A 20 -2.69 -0.93 -49.42
CA LEU A 20 -3.57 -0.06 -48.63
C LEU A 20 -2.81 1.14 -48.08
N VAL A 21 -1.66 0.91 -47.42
CA VAL A 21 -0.82 1.98 -46.85
C VAL A 21 -0.27 2.94 -47.92
N ARG A 22 0.02 2.43 -49.11
CA ARG A 22 0.48 3.23 -50.26
C ARG A 22 -0.64 3.88 -51.08
N SER A 23 -1.91 3.59 -50.77
CA SER A 23 -3.02 4.18 -51.50
C SER A 23 -3.03 5.70 -51.30
N PRO A 24 -3.44 6.50 -52.31
CA PRO A 24 -3.45 7.96 -52.19
C PRO A 24 -4.30 8.47 -51.02
N GLN A 25 -5.42 7.80 -50.73
CA GLN A 25 -6.30 8.14 -49.62
C GLN A 25 -5.61 7.94 -48.27
N VAL A 26 -4.98 6.79 -48.04
CA VAL A 26 -4.25 6.53 -46.80
C VAL A 26 -3.03 7.44 -46.71
N ALA A 27 -2.28 7.64 -47.80
CA ALA A 27 -1.15 8.55 -47.81
C ALA A 27 -1.54 10.00 -47.44
N GLN A 28 -2.68 10.50 -47.92
CA GLN A 28 -3.21 11.80 -47.51
C GLN A 28 -3.60 11.83 -46.03
N LEU A 29 -4.22 10.75 -45.53
CA LEU A 29 -4.56 10.63 -44.10
C LEU A 29 -3.32 10.56 -43.20
N LEU A 30 -2.26 9.86 -43.62
CA LEU A 30 -1.01 9.74 -42.88
C LEU A 30 -0.24 11.06 -42.79
N GLN A 31 -0.49 12.00 -43.71
CA GLN A 31 0.08 13.35 -43.66
C GLN A 31 -0.69 14.29 -42.72
N GLN A 32 -1.92 13.95 -42.36
CA GLN A 32 -2.72 14.76 -41.44
C GLN A 32 -2.53 14.29 -40.00
N PRO A 33 -2.38 15.22 -39.05
CA PRO A 33 -2.41 14.87 -37.64
C PRO A 33 -3.76 14.25 -37.32
N LEU A 34 -3.73 13.07 -36.71
CA LEU A 34 -4.92 12.33 -36.32
C LEU A 34 -5.75 13.18 -35.35
N PRO A 35 -7.02 13.52 -35.61
CA PRO A 35 -7.84 14.28 -34.67
C PRO A 35 -8.24 13.43 -33.45
N ALA A 36 -8.64 14.08 -32.35
CA ALA A 36 -9.06 13.37 -31.13
C ALA A 36 -10.26 12.45 -31.30
N GLN A 37 -11.10 12.74 -32.29
CA GLN A 37 -12.12 11.82 -32.76
C GLN A 37 -11.91 11.64 -34.26
N PRO A 38 -11.48 10.45 -34.70
CA PRO A 38 -11.31 10.18 -36.12
C PRO A 38 -12.61 10.41 -36.88
N ALA A 39 -12.52 11.08 -38.04
CA ALA A 39 -13.66 11.24 -38.94
C ALA A 39 -14.17 9.87 -39.42
N ALA A 40 -15.41 9.79 -39.92
CA ALA A 40 -16.00 8.52 -40.37
C ALA A 40 -15.12 7.82 -41.43
N GLU A 41 -14.50 8.59 -42.33
CA GLU A 41 -13.57 8.07 -43.34
C GLU A 41 -12.28 7.50 -42.71
N GLN A 42 -11.71 8.19 -41.71
CA GLN A 42 -10.55 7.69 -40.97
C GLN A 42 -10.88 6.41 -40.20
N LYS A 43 -12.08 6.31 -39.62
CA LYS A 43 -12.55 5.08 -38.95
C LYS A 43 -12.68 3.92 -39.92
N ALA A 44 -13.22 4.15 -41.12
CA ALA A 44 -13.31 3.12 -42.15
C ALA A 44 -11.92 2.62 -42.56
N VAL A 45 -10.98 3.54 -42.81
CA VAL A 45 -9.59 3.20 -43.13
C VAL A 45 -8.91 2.44 -42.00
N LEU A 46 -9.09 2.86 -40.74
CA LEU A 46 -8.56 2.15 -39.57
C LEU A 46 -9.15 0.74 -39.43
N ALA A 47 -10.44 0.57 -39.70
CA ALA A 47 -11.09 -0.74 -39.70
C ALA A 47 -10.52 -1.66 -40.78
N ASP A 48 -10.29 -1.14 -41.99
CA ASP A 48 -9.68 -1.89 -43.08
C ASP A 48 -8.24 -2.27 -42.78
N ILE A 49 -7.44 -1.34 -42.24
CA ILE A 49 -6.08 -1.60 -41.77
C ILE A 49 -6.10 -2.71 -40.72
N ASN A 50 -6.94 -2.59 -39.70
CA ASN A 50 -7.04 -3.56 -38.62
C ASN A 50 -7.45 -4.96 -39.15
N SER A 51 -8.42 -5.02 -40.07
CA SER A 51 -8.81 -6.27 -40.74
C SER A 51 -7.64 -6.93 -41.46
N ASN A 52 -6.84 -6.17 -42.21
CA ASN A 52 -5.66 -6.69 -42.92
C ASN A 52 -4.56 -7.14 -41.95
N LEU A 53 -4.30 -6.39 -40.87
CA LEU A 53 -3.35 -6.78 -39.82
C LEU A 53 -3.75 -8.09 -39.14
N GLN A 54 -5.03 -8.21 -38.78
CA GLN A 54 -5.59 -9.43 -38.18
C GLN A 54 -5.55 -10.62 -39.14
N GLN A 55 -5.80 -10.39 -40.44
CA GLN A 55 -5.65 -11.43 -41.46
C GLN A 55 -4.19 -11.89 -41.54
N LEU A 56 -3.24 -10.96 -41.64
CA LEU A 56 -1.81 -11.29 -41.67
C LEU A 56 -1.40 -12.08 -40.42
N TYR A 57 -1.76 -11.61 -39.23
CA TYR A 57 -1.49 -12.30 -37.96
C TYR A 57 -2.00 -13.75 -37.97
N LYS A 58 -3.26 -13.98 -38.38
CA LYS A 58 -3.88 -15.31 -38.47
C LYS A 58 -3.20 -16.24 -39.48
N LYS A 59 -2.49 -15.70 -40.48
CA LYS A 59 -1.75 -16.49 -41.47
C LYS A 59 -0.32 -16.82 -41.03
N LEU A 60 0.23 -16.12 -40.05
CA LEU A 60 1.53 -16.46 -39.47
C LEU A 60 1.42 -17.77 -38.65
N PRO A 61 2.40 -18.69 -38.75
CA PRO A 61 2.41 -19.92 -37.97
C PRO A 61 2.60 -19.63 -36.47
N ALA A 62 2.14 -20.55 -35.61
CA ALA A 62 2.07 -20.38 -34.15
C ALA A 62 3.29 -20.85 -33.37
N ASN A 63 4.17 -21.70 -33.93
CA ASN A 63 5.60 -21.92 -33.63
C ASN A 63 6.07 -23.12 -34.49
N PRO A 64 7.21 -23.05 -35.20
CA PRO A 64 7.72 -24.18 -35.97
C PRO A 64 8.39 -25.21 -35.06
N ASN A 65 7.86 -26.44 -34.98
CA ASN A 65 8.39 -27.47 -34.08
C ASN A 65 9.33 -28.44 -34.80
N THR A 66 9.32 -28.45 -36.14
CA THR A 66 10.12 -29.35 -36.96
C THR A 66 11.07 -28.58 -37.89
N ASN A 67 12.14 -29.24 -38.34
CA ASN A 67 13.08 -28.65 -39.31
C ASN A 67 12.39 -28.27 -40.63
N SER A 68 11.43 -29.10 -41.09
CA SER A 68 10.63 -28.84 -42.29
C SER A 68 9.74 -27.59 -42.13
N GLU A 69 9.08 -27.47 -40.97
CA GLU A 69 8.29 -26.27 -40.65
C GLU A 69 9.15 -25.03 -40.48
N THR A 70 10.37 -25.17 -39.94
CA THR A 70 11.34 -24.07 -39.83
C THR A 70 11.71 -23.55 -41.21
N ALA A 71 12.08 -24.43 -42.15
CA ALA A 71 12.40 -24.05 -43.52
C ALA A 71 11.20 -23.38 -44.23
N ALA A 72 9.99 -23.91 -44.04
CA ALA A 72 8.78 -23.30 -44.59
C ALA A 72 8.46 -21.94 -43.95
N THR A 73 8.74 -21.78 -42.65
CA THR A 73 8.57 -20.51 -41.92
C THR A 73 9.56 -19.46 -42.43
N VAL A 74 10.83 -19.83 -42.66
CA VAL A 74 11.83 -18.93 -43.27
C VAL A 74 11.37 -18.44 -44.64
N GLN A 75 10.84 -19.32 -45.49
CA GLN A 75 10.32 -18.91 -46.80
C GLN A 75 9.08 -18.00 -46.69
N LEU A 76 8.16 -18.31 -45.78
CA LEU A 76 7.01 -17.45 -45.49
C LEU A 76 7.44 -16.06 -45.03
N LEU A 77 8.37 -15.99 -44.06
CA LEU A 77 8.87 -14.72 -43.54
C LEU A 77 9.61 -13.91 -44.60
N ARG A 78 10.38 -14.57 -45.46
CA ARG A 78 11.01 -13.93 -46.63
C ARG A 78 9.97 -13.27 -47.53
N GLY A 79 8.89 -13.97 -47.85
CA GLY A 79 7.80 -13.40 -48.65
C GLY A 79 7.14 -12.19 -47.99
N VAL A 80 6.79 -12.31 -46.71
CA VAL A 80 6.19 -11.21 -45.93
C VAL A 80 7.10 -9.98 -45.85
N LEU A 81 8.41 -10.18 -45.62
CA LEU A 81 9.39 -9.09 -45.60
C LEU A 81 9.63 -8.50 -46.99
N HIS A 82 9.66 -9.32 -48.05
CA HIS A 82 9.80 -8.82 -49.42
C HIS A 82 8.63 -7.91 -49.84
N GLN A 83 7.43 -8.12 -49.29
CA GLN A 83 6.27 -7.24 -49.48
C GLN A 83 6.29 -5.97 -48.62
N GLU A 84 7.41 -5.66 -47.95
CA GLU A 84 7.59 -4.50 -47.06
C GLU A 84 6.53 -4.40 -45.95
N ALA A 85 6.01 -5.54 -45.47
CA ALA A 85 4.93 -5.56 -44.48
C ALA A 85 5.35 -4.87 -43.18
N VAL A 86 6.57 -5.14 -42.70
CA VAL A 86 7.07 -4.56 -41.45
C VAL A 86 7.26 -3.06 -41.59
N ARG A 87 7.76 -2.59 -42.73
CA ARG A 87 7.84 -1.15 -43.02
C ARG A 87 6.47 -0.49 -43.03
N SER A 88 5.49 -1.11 -43.70
CA SER A 88 4.11 -0.60 -43.78
C SER A 88 3.45 -0.51 -42.39
N ILE A 89 3.62 -1.54 -41.56
CA ILE A 89 3.14 -1.55 -40.17
C ILE A 89 3.85 -0.46 -39.36
N GLY A 90 5.17 -0.31 -39.51
CA GLY A 90 5.95 0.70 -38.83
C GLY A 90 5.50 2.13 -39.16
N VAL A 91 5.24 2.44 -40.44
CA VAL A 91 4.72 3.74 -40.87
C VAL A 91 3.36 4.02 -40.24
N LEU A 92 2.47 3.03 -40.22
CA LEU A 92 1.17 3.13 -39.56
C LEU A 92 1.33 3.41 -38.05
N GLN A 93 2.26 2.75 -37.38
CA GLN A 93 2.50 2.98 -35.97
C GLN A 93 3.07 4.37 -35.66
N VAL A 94 4.00 4.86 -36.49
CA VAL A 94 4.53 6.22 -36.33
C VAL A 94 3.41 7.26 -36.48
N TRP A 95 2.52 7.06 -37.45
CA TRP A 95 1.36 7.93 -37.61
C TRP A 95 0.40 7.87 -36.40
N LEU A 96 0.08 6.66 -35.92
CA LEU A 96 -0.74 6.49 -34.72
C LEU A 96 -0.09 7.08 -33.46
N GLN A 97 1.25 7.17 -33.41
CA GLN A 97 2.01 7.77 -32.32
C GLN A 97 2.03 9.30 -32.33
N GLN A 98 1.53 9.98 -33.38
CA GLN A 98 1.42 11.45 -33.38
C GLN A 98 0.49 11.99 -32.27
N GLN A 99 -0.35 11.13 -31.69
CA GLN A 99 -1.27 11.41 -30.59
C GLN A 99 -0.88 10.60 -29.32
N PRO A 100 0.32 10.80 -28.75
CA PRO A 100 0.85 9.86 -27.75
C PRO A 100 0.02 9.88 -26.45
N GLN A 101 -0.61 11.00 -26.10
CA GLN A 101 -1.50 11.09 -24.93
C GLN A 101 -2.77 10.25 -25.08
N GLN A 102 -3.36 10.21 -26.28
CA GLN A 102 -4.57 9.41 -26.52
C GLN A 102 -4.25 7.93 -26.54
N LEU A 103 -3.16 7.56 -27.22
CA LEU A 103 -2.67 6.18 -27.24
C LEU A 103 -2.39 5.69 -25.81
N VAL A 104 -1.73 6.52 -24.99
CA VAL A 104 -1.47 6.21 -23.58
C VAL A 104 -2.76 6.05 -22.78
N ALA A 105 -3.71 6.98 -22.90
CA ALA A 105 -4.98 6.91 -22.19
C ALA A 105 -5.77 5.63 -22.55
N ALA A 106 -5.70 5.23 -23.81
CA ALA A 106 -6.47 4.11 -24.30
C ALA A 106 -5.75 2.76 -24.08
N LEU A 107 -4.41 2.74 -23.99
CA LEU A 107 -3.66 1.60 -23.44
C LEU A 107 -4.01 1.33 -21.96
N GLN A 108 -4.50 2.34 -21.23
CA GLN A 108 -4.94 2.19 -19.83
C GLN A 108 -6.40 1.71 -19.70
N SER A 109 -7.25 1.93 -20.72
CA SER A 109 -8.69 1.64 -20.61
C SER A 109 -9.05 0.17 -20.81
N TYR A 110 -8.11 -0.69 -21.20
CA TYR A 110 -8.28 -2.13 -21.52
C TYR A 110 -9.34 -2.48 -22.60
N ASP A 111 -10.21 -1.55 -22.99
CA ASP A 111 -11.25 -1.74 -24.00
C ASP A 111 -10.71 -1.43 -25.41
N LEU A 112 -10.20 -2.47 -26.08
CA LEU A 112 -9.68 -2.37 -27.45
C LEU A 112 -10.80 -2.65 -28.46
N GLN A 113 -11.42 -1.58 -28.96
CA GLN A 113 -12.46 -1.67 -29.99
C GLN A 113 -11.85 -1.82 -31.40
N LEU A 114 -12.43 -2.68 -32.24
CA LEU A 114 -12.03 -2.78 -33.64
C LEU A 114 -12.39 -1.50 -34.41
N GLY A 115 -11.45 -0.99 -35.20
CA GLY A 115 -11.66 0.24 -36.00
C GLY A 115 -11.28 1.52 -35.26
N THR A 116 -10.77 1.42 -34.04
CA THR A 116 -10.13 2.54 -33.35
C THR A 116 -8.62 2.57 -33.61
N THR A 117 -8.03 3.71 -33.27
CA THR A 117 -6.59 3.97 -33.36
C THR A 117 -5.79 2.98 -32.52
N GLU A 118 -6.31 2.62 -31.35
CA GLU A 118 -5.71 1.64 -30.44
C GLU A 118 -5.78 0.23 -30.99
N GLY A 119 -6.94 -0.15 -31.54
CA GLY A 119 -7.12 -1.47 -32.14
C GLY A 119 -6.14 -1.70 -33.28
N ALA A 120 -5.96 -0.70 -34.15
CA ALA A 120 -4.97 -0.75 -35.22
C ALA A 120 -3.52 -0.78 -34.69
N TRP A 121 -3.19 0.03 -33.69
CA TRP A 121 -1.85 0.05 -33.07
C TRP A 121 -1.50 -1.31 -32.45
N TYR A 122 -2.43 -1.85 -31.66
CA TYR A 122 -2.31 -3.14 -30.98
C TYR A 122 -2.15 -4.28 -31.98
N ALA A 123 -3.01 -4.35 -33.01
CA ALA A 123 -2.90 -5.36 -34.06
C ALA A 123 -1.55 -5.28 -34.78
N GLY A 124 -1.05 -4.07 -35.05
CA GLY A 124 0.27 -3.85 -35.64
C GLY A 124 1.40 -4.37 -34.75
N MET A 125 1.35 -4.09 -33.44
CA MET A 125 2.32 -4.60 -32.48
C MET A 125 2.32 -6.12 -32.43
N HIS A 126 1.14 -6.74 -32.42
CA HIS A 126 1.01 -8.20 -32.42
C HIS A 126 1.64 -8.85 -33.65
N VAL A 127 1.44 -8.29 -34.83
CA VAL A 127 2.08 -8.81 -36.06
C VAL A 127 3.59 -8.69 -35.97
N MET A 128 4.13 -7.54 -35.54
CA MET A 128 5.59 -7.37 -35.42
C MET A 128 6.21 -8.28 -34.38
N CYS A 129 5.61 -8.41 -33.19
CA CYS A 129 6.04 -9.36 -32.18
C CYS A 129 6.03 -10.79 -32.74
N ARG A 130 4.97 -11.18 -33.46
CA ARG A 130 4.87 -12.52 -34.03
C ARG A 130 5.95 -12.81 -35.08
N ILE A 131 6.28 -11.84 -35.92
CA ILE A 131 7.38 -11.95 -36.89
C ILE A 131 8.72 -12.10 -36.14
N ALA A 132 8.96 -11.29 -35.11
CA ALA A 132 10.18 -11.35 -34.30
C ALA A 132 10.34 -12.70 -33.58
N GLU A 133 9.27 -13.23 -32.96
CA GLU A 133 9.24 -14.55 -32.34
C GLU A 133 9.61 -15.65 -33.34
N LEU A 134 8.98 -15.65 -34.51
CA LEU A 134 9.26 -16.65 -35.55
C LEU A 134 10.71 -16.59 -36.04
N LEU A 135 11.31 -15.39 -36.13
CA LEU A 135 12.73 -15.23 -36.47
C LEU A 135 13.66 -15.80 -35.37
N LEU A 136 13.30 -15.60 -34.09
CA LEU A 136 14.03 -16.17 -32.96
C LEU A 136 13.94 -17.69 -32.94
N ASP A 137 12.75 -18.25 -33.18
CA ASP A 137 12.55 -19.70 -33.27
C ASP A 137 13.35 -20.31 -34.43
N CYS A 138 13.37 -19.65 -35.59
CA CYS A 138 14.18 -20.10 -36.73
C CYS A 138 15.69 -20.10 -36.43
N LYS A 139 16.15 -19.23 -35.53
CA LYS A 139 17.54 -19.19 -35.06
C LYS A 139 17.83 -20.28 -34.01
N ALA A 140 16.85 -20.60 -33.16
CA ALA A 140 16.99 -21.60 -32.09
C ALA A 140 17.04 -23.04 -32.62
N SER A 141 16.47 -23.31 -33.80
CA SER A 141 16.56 -24.61 -34.49
C SER A 141 17.99 -24.93 -34.92
N ARG A 142 18.79 -25.51 -34.01
CA ARG A 142 20.23 -25.83 -34.12
C ARG A 142 20.59 -26.88 -35.19
N SER A 143 19.62 -27.50 -35.83
CA SER A 143 19.83 -28.74 -36.61
C SER A 143 20.41 -28.54 -38.01
N SER A 144 20.48 -27.30 -38.53
CA SER A 144 20.99 -27.05 -39.89
C SER A 144 21.65 -25.68 -40.01
N SER A 145 22.95 -25.67 -40.31
CA SER A 145 23.77 -24.47 -40.49
C SER A 145 23.25 -23.53 -41.59
N SER A 146 22.54 -24.06 -42.59
CA SER A 146 21.94 -23.28 -43.67
C SER A 146 20.75 -22.42 -43.20
N SER A 147 19.95 -22.91 -42.24
CA SER A 147 18.77 -22.18 -41.75
C SER A 147 19.16 -20.94 -40.93
N THR A 148 20.25 -21.03 -40.16
CA THR A 148 20.73 -19.92 -39.32
C THR A 148 21.16 -18.71 -40.15
N ALA A 149 21.85 -18.93 -41.28
CA ALA A 149 22.25 -17.87 -42.20
C ALA A 149 21.02 -17.17 -42.83
N GLY A 150 20.02 -17.96 -43.23
CA GLY A 150 18.76 -17.43 -43.75
C GLY A 150 18.01 -16.57 -42.72
N ALA A 151 17.87 -17.05 -41.49
CA ALA A 151 17.21 -16.31 -40.41
C ALA A 151 17.96 -15.00 -40.07
N ALA A 152 19.29 -15.02 -40.05
CA ALA A 152 20.10 -13.83 -39.81
C ALA A 152 19.87 -12.74 -40.87
N LEU A 153 19.81 -13.12 -42.16
CA LEU A 153 19.49 -12.19 -43.25
C LEU A 153 18.11 -11.55 -43.05
N LEU A 154 17.09 -12.34 -42.70
CA LEU A 154 15.73 -11.83 -42.47
C LEU A 154 15.66 -10.90 -41.25
N VAL A 155 16.45 -11.15 -40.19
CA VAL A 155 16.55 -10.22 -39.05
C VAL A 155 17.14 -8.88 -39.50
N VAL A 156 18.15 -8.88 -40.36
CA VAL A 156 18.73 -7.64 -40.92
C VAL A 156 17.69 -6.90 -41.76
N GLU A 157 16.96 -7.60 -42.63
CA GLU A 157 15.89 -7.02 -43.46
C GLU A 157 14.77 -6.42 -42.60
N MET A 158 14.29 -7.15 -41.58
CA MET A 158 13.29 -6.65 -40.64
C MET A 158 13.78 -5.39 -39.92
N THR A 159 15.02 -5.41 -39.43
CA THR A 159 15.62 -4.26 -38.72
C THR A 159 15.72 -3.05 -39.64
N GLN A 160 16.13 -3.25 -40.89
CA GLN A 160 16.21 -2.18 -41.88
C GLN A 160 14.83 -1.58 -42.19
N GLN A 161 13.78 -2.40 -42.32
CA GLN A 161 12.42 -1.93 -42.53
C GLN A 161 11.88 -1.14 -41.32
N LEU A 162 12.15 -1.60 -40.10
CA LEU A 162 11.80 -0.88 -38.88
C LEU A 162 12.51 0.47 -38.83
N LEU A 163 13.80 0.51 -39.14
CA LEU A 163 14.58 1.75 -39.20
C LEU A 163 14.02 2.73 -40.24
N GLN A 164 13.74 2.27 -41.46
CA GLN A 164 13.18 3.09 -42.53
C GLN A 164 11.77 3.61 -42.23
N SER A 165 11.01 2.89 -41.40
CA SER A 165 9.68 3.33 -40.99
C SER A 165 9.69 4.42 -39.93
N GLY A 166 10.81 4.63 -39.23
CA GLY A 166 10.91 5.56 -38.09
C GLY A 166 10.33 5.04 -36.77
N VAL A 167 9.72 3.85 -36.76
CA VAL A 167 8.99 3.32 -35.59
C VAL A 167 9.87 3.12 -34.36
N LEU A 168 11.16 2.81 -34.54
CA LEU A 168 12.09 2.64 -33.42
C LEU A 168 12.30 3.94 -32.63
N ALA A 169 12.36 5.08 -33.32
CA ALA A 169 12.46 6.38 -32.66
C ALA A 169 11.15 6.71 -31.91
N GLY A 170 10.01 6.51 -32.56
CA GLY A 170 8.70 6.72 -31.96
C GLY A 170 8.42 5.84 -30.73
N TRP A 171 8.91 4.59 -30.72
CA TRP A 171 8.85 3.72 -29.54
C TRP A 171 9.67 4.25 -28.37
N ALA A 172 10.86 4.79 -28.62
CA ALA A 172 11.68 5.36 -27.55
C ALA A 172 10.96 6.55 -26.88
N ASP A 173 10.36 7.43 -27.68
CA ASP A 173 9.59 8.58 -27.18
C ASP A 173 8.35 8.15 -26.40
N LEU A 174 7.60 7.16 -26.91
CA LEU A 174 6.43 6.61 -26.23
C LEU A 174 6.81 5.95 -24.90
N LEU A 175 7.93 5.22 -24.85
CA LEU A 175 8.45 4.63 -23.61
C LEU A 175 8.78 5.69 -22.57
N GLN A 176 9.43 6.79 -22.97
CA GLN A 176 9.71 7.91 -22.08
C GLN A 176 8.43 8.55 -21.54
N LEU A 177 7.40 8.71 -22.38
CA LEU A 177 6.11 9.24 -21.94
C LEU A 177 5.42 8.31 -20.94
N LEU A 178 5.37 7.00 -21.22
CA LEU A 178 4.80 5.99 -20.32
C LEU A 178 5.54 5.95 -18.98
N LEU A 179 6.86 6.03 -18.99
CA LEU A 179 7.68 6.09 -17.76
C LEU A 179 7.37 7.36 -16.95
N LYS A 180 7.32 8.52 -17.61
CA LYS A 180 6.97 9.80 -16.97
C LYS A 180 5.58 9.74 -16.34
N GLN A 181 4.59 9.21 -17.05
CA GLN A 181 3.23 9.10 -16.54
C GLN A 181 3.14 8.12 -15.36
N ARG A 182 3.84 6.97 -15.43
CA ARG A 182 3.92 6.03 -14.30
C ARG A 182 4.52 6.68 -13.06
N GLN A 183 5.57 7.49 -13.23
CA GLN A 183 6.19 8.22 -12.12
C GLN A 183 5.23 9.24 -11.51
N GLN A 184 4.49 9.98 -12.33
CA GLN A 184 3.46 10.92 -11.87
C GLN A 184 2.35 10.20 -11.07
N TRP A 185 1.88 9.05 -11.57
CA TRP A 185 0.87 8.25 -10.88
C TRP A 185 1.38 7.73 -9.53
N GLN A 186 2.63 7.27 -9.46
CA GLN A 186 3.25 6.83 -8.21
C GLN A 186 3.35 7.98 -7.19
N GLN A 187 3.72 9.19 -7.63
CA GLN A 187 3.75 10.36 -6.75
C GLN A 187 2.36 10.71 -6.23
N GLN A 188 1.33 10.66 -7.09
CA GLN A 188 -0.05 10.94 -6.69
C GLN A 188 -0.57 9.89 -5.70
N GLN A 189 -0.30 8.60 -5.95
CA GLN A 189 -0.63 7.50 -5.04
C GLN A 189 0.06 7.69 -3.68
N GLN A 190 1.34 8.05 -3.67
CA GLN A 190 2.08 8.29 -2.44
C GLN A 190 1.51 9.49 -1.68
N GLN A 191 1.10 10.55 -2.37
CA GLN A 191 0.46 11.70 -1.74
C GLN A 191 -0.93 11.34 -1.18
N GLN A 192 -1.72 10.54 -1.89
CA GLN A 192 -2.99 10.03 -1.38
C GLN A 192 -2.81 9.11 -0.17
N GLN A 193 -1.80 8.25 -0.18
CA GLN A 193 -1.47 7.38 0.95
C GLN A 193 -1.02 8.19 2.17
N ARG A 194 -0.22 9.25 1.97
CA ARG A 194 0.16 10.18 3.05
C ARG A 194 -1.06 10.91 3.63
N LEU A 195 -2.00 11.32 2.79
CA LEU A 195 -3.21 12.00 3.24
C LEU A 195 -4.19 11.04 3.92
N SER A 196 -4.29 9.80 3.45
CA SER A 196 -5.18 8.79 4.04
C SER A 196 -4.62 8.28 5.37
N SER A 197 -3.31 8.04 5.48
CA SER A 197 -2.69 7.60 6.74
C SER A 197 -2.84 8.64 7.84
N ALA A 198 -2.62 9.93 7.53
CA ALA A 198 -2.80 11.03 8.48
C ALA A 198 -4.25 11.13 8.98
N ARG A 199 -5.24 11.04 8.08
CA ARG A 199 -6.67 11.09 8.43
C ARG A 199 -7.11 9.87 9.26
N VAL A 200 -6.62 8.67 8.92
CA VAL A 200 -6.95 7.45 9.67
C VAL A 200 -6.33 7.49 11.07
N ALA A 201 -5.07 7.91 11.19
CA ALA A 201 -4.43 8.09 12.50
C ALA A 201 -5.15 9.14 13.37
N GLN A 202 -5.57 10.26 12.75
CA GLN A 202 -6.35 11.29 13.44
C GLN A 202 -7.71 10.78 13.92
N LEU A 203 -8.46 10.05 13.08
CA LEU A 203 -9.74 9.46 13.46
C LEU A 203 -9.58 8.43 14.58
N ALA A 204 -8.55 7.58 14.50
CA ALA A 204 -8.25 6.60 15.52
C ALA A 204 -7.91 7.25 16.87
N LEU A 205 -7.13 8.35 16.88
CA LEU A 205 -6.84 9.12 18.09
C LEU A 205 -8.09 9.78 18.68
N GLN A 206 -8.97 10.33 17.85
CA GLN A 206 -10.22 10.92 18.30
C GLN A 206 -11.15 9.87 18.93
N LEU A 207 -11.28 8.71 18.31
CA LEU A 207 -12.07 7.59 18.86
C LEU A 207 -11.46 7.05 20.16
N LEU A 208 -10.13 6.88 20.21
CA LEU A 208 -9.43 6.46 21.42
C LEU A 208 -9.71 7.45 22.56
N THR A 209 -9.72 8.75 22.28
CA THR A 209 -10.01 9.79 23.27
C THR A 209 -11.43 9.66 23.81
N GLY A 210 -12.42 9.50 22.94
CA GLY A 210 -13.81 9.29 23.36
C GLY A 210 -13.97 8.05 24.24
N TYR A 211 -13.26 6.97 23.93
CA TYR A 211 -13.27 5.76 24.77
C TYR A 211 -12.61 5.97 26.13
N THR A 212 -11.46 6.65 26.19
CA THR A 212 -10.81 6.99 27.47
C THR A 212 -11.74 7.81 28.35
N MET A 213 -12.43 8.81 27.79
CA MET A 213 -13.43 9.61 28.51
C MET A 213 -14.57 8.74 29.08
N LEU A 214 -15.13 7.84 28.27
CA LEU A 214 -16.20 6.95 28.71
C LEU A 214 -15.73 5.97 29.81
N LEU A 215 -14.49 5.50 29.75
CA LEU A 215 -13.89 4.64 30.78
C LEU A 215 -13.68 5.41 32.09
N HIS A 216 -13.22 6.66 32.02
CA HIS A 216 -13.10 7.54 33.19
C HIS A 216 -14.45 7.82 33.84
N GLN A 217 -15.49 8.06 33.04
CA GLN A 217 -16.85 8.26 33.55
C GLN A 217 -17.30 7.01 34.34
N GLN A 218 -17.12 5.82 33.77
CA GLN A 218 -17.46 4.56 34.47
C GLN A 218 -16.64 4.36 35.74
N HIS A 219 -15.35 4.68 35.70
CA HIS A 219 -14.49 4.61 36.88
C HIS A 219 -15.00 5.52 37.99
N SER A 220 -15.36 6.76 37.65
CA SER A 220 -15.86 7.76 38.60
C SER A 220 -17.20 7.36 39.21
N GLU A 221 -18.16 6.91 38.39
CA GLU A 221 -19.47 6.42 38.86
C GLU A 221 -19.31 5.22 39.81
N HIS A 222 -18.39 4.31 39.50
CA HIS A 222 -18.11 3.16 40.35
C HIS A 222 -17.49 3.58 41.69
N GLN A 223 -16.53 4.50 41.66
CA GLN A 223 -15.89 5.04 42.87
C GLN A 223 -16.93 5.73 43.77
N GLN A 224 -17.85 6.50 43.19
CA GLN A 224 -18.96 7.12 43.94
C GLN A 224 -19.91 6.09 44.55
N ARG A 225 -20.27 5.03 43.81
CA ARG A 225 -21.11 3.94 44.36
C ARG A 225 -20.44 3.21 45.53
N GLN A 226 -19.13 2.95 45.44
CA GLN A 226 -18.40 2.36 46.56
C GLN A 226 -18.40 3.26 47.80
N GLN A 227 -18.23 4.57 47.62
CA GLN A 227 -18.29 5.53 48.73
C GLN A 227 -19.68 5.56 49.39
N GLN A 228 -20.76 5.52 48.61
CA GLN A 228 -22.13 5.52 49.15
C GLN A 228 -22.47 4.22 49.90
N GLN A 229 -22.00 3.06 49.43
CA GLN A 229 -22.27 1.79 50.12
C GLN A 229 -21.52 1.63 51.44
N GLN A 230 -20.42 2.35 51.64
CA GLN A 230 -19.65 2.30 52.89
C GLN A 230 -20.18 3.24 53.98
N GLN A 231 -21.09 4.17 53.64
CA GLN A 231 -21.55 5.21 54.56
C GLN A 231 -22.49 4.74 55.70
N PRO A 232 -23.25 3.62 55.63
CA PRO A 232 -24.07 3.18 56.76
C PRO A 232 -23.33 2.35 57.82
N ARG A 233 -22.08 1.91 57.59
CA ARG A 233 -21.42 0.87 58.43
C ARG A 233 -20.39 1.40 59.43
N GLN A 234 -20.35 2.70 59.69
CA GLN A 234 -19.33 3.34 60.53
C GLN A 234 -19.47 3.15 62.05
N ASN A 235 -20.35 2.27 62.54
CA ASN A 235 -20.47 2.04 64.00
C ASN A 235 -19.58 0.92 64.56
N SER A 236 -18.74 0.27 63.76
CA SER A 236 -17.80 -0.75 64.25
C SER A 236 -16.35 -0.29 64.11
N LYS A 237 -15.69 -0.09 65.25
CA LYS A 237 -14.29 0.35 65.42
C LYS A 237 -13.27 -0.68 64.88
N GLN A 238 -13.11 -0.78 63.57
CA GLN A 238 -11.94 -1.43 62.98
C GLN A 238 -11.32 -0.55 61.88
N PRO A 239 -10.01 -0.23 61.96
CA PRO A 239 -9.31 0.49 60.91
C PRO A 239 -9.08 -0.48 59.75
N GLN A 240 -10.03 -0.52 58.82
CA GLN A 240 -9.88 -1.27 57.58
C GLN A 240 -8.87 -0.51 56.70
N PHE A 241 -7.80 -1.19 56.28
CA PHE A 241 -6.80 -0.67 55.33
C PHE A 241 -7.51 -0.18 54.06
N ARG A 242 -7.77 1.12 53.99
CA ARG A 242 -8.13 1.82 52.76
C ARG A 242 -6.87 1.83 51.90
N ALA A 243 -6.84 0.98 50.88
CA ALA A 243 -6.11 1.36 49.69
C ALA A 243 -6.89 2.53 49.09
N ASP A 244 -6.57 3.76 49.50
CA ASP A 244 -7.06 4.95 48.85
C ASP A 244 -6.54 4.91 47.41
N LEU A 245 -7.40 4.44 46.50
CA LEU A 245 -7.13 4.50 45.07
C LEU A 245 -6.94 5.98 44.74
N LEU A 246 -5.70 6.35 44.45
CA LEU A 246 -5.36 7.71 44.05
C LEU A 246 -6.26 8.10 42.87
N PRO A 247 -6.83 9.32 42.87
CA PRO A 247 -7.66 9.77 41.77
C PRO A 247 -6.83 9.71 40.48
N ILE A 248 -7.33 8.96 39.48
CA ILE A 248 -6.68 8.88 38.17
C ILE A 248 -6.92 10.22 37.48
N PRO A 249 -5.87 11.03 37.24
CA PRO A 249 -6.02 12.33 36.61
C PRO A 249 -6.64 12.14 35.22
N ALA A 250 -7.74 12.83 34.97
CA ALA A 250 -8.47 12.69 33.73
C ALA A 250 -7.95 13.69 32.70
N PHE A 251 -7.56 13.24 31.52
CA PHE A 251 -7.05 14.11 30.46
C PHE A 251 -8.06 15.19 30.06
N HIS A 252 -9.35 14.85 30.10
CA HIS A 252 -10.44 15.79 29.80
C HIS A 252 -10.67 16.85 30.88
N GLN A 253 -10.06 16.75 32.06
CA GLN A 253 -10.10 17.83 33.07
C GLN A 253 -9.15 18.98 32.73
N HIS A 254 -8.25 18.79 31.76
CA HIS A 254 -7.31 19.82 31.32
C HIS A 254 -7.76 20.38 29.96
N GLN A 255 -8.46 21.52 29.99
CA GLN A 255 -9.03 22.16 28.80
C GLN A 255 -7.96 22.50 27.75
N ASP A 256 -6.75 22.84 28.20
CA ASP A 256 -5.59 23.12 27.35
C ASP A 256 -5.15 21.90 26.53
N MET A 257 -5.36 20.69 27.06
CA MET A 257 -4.97 19.45 26.37
C MET A 257 -5.99 18.99 25.34
N LEU A 258 -7.27 19.29 25.56
CA LEU A 258 -8.33 19.04 24.57
C LEU A 258 -8.14 19.90 23.32
N GLN A 259 -7.50 21.07 23.46
CA GLN A 259 -7.11 21.92 22.33
C GLN A 259 -5.92 21.36 21.53
N LEU A 260 -5.10 20.50 22.13
CA LEU A 260 -3.98 19.83 21.45
C LEU A 260 -4.43 18.66 20.57
N LEU A 261 -5.68 18.22 20.72
CA LEU A 261 -6.24 17.19 19.84
C LEU A 261 -6.76 17.86 18.56
N PRO A 262 -6.38 17.33 17.39
CA PRO A 262 -6.71 17.96 16.12
C PRO A 262 -8.23 17.95 15.89
N GLY A 263 -8.81 19.16 15.92
CA GLY A 263 -10.25 19.44 15.78
C GLY A 263 -11.03 19.67 17.08
N GLY A 264 -10.35 19.71 18.23
CA GLY A 264 -10.89 20.22 19.51
C GLY A 264 -12.09 19.46 20.08
N GLN A 265 -12.78 20.09 21.03
CA GLN A 265 -13.90 19.51 21.78
C GLN A 265 -15.05 19.03 20.88
N THR A 266 -15.36 19.76 19.80
CA THR A 266 -16.45 19.42 18.87
C THR A 266 -16.25 18.07 18.19
N ASN A 267 -15.01 17.72 17.84
CA ASN A 267 -14.71 16.41 17.26
C ASN A 267 -14.75 15.29 18.31
N LEU A 268 -14.44 15.61 19.58
CA LEU A 268 -14.57 14.66 20.68
C LEU A 268 -16.03 14.37 21.01
N ASP A 269 -16.87 15.40 21.02
CA ASP A 269 -18.31 15.24 21.23
C ASP A 269 -18.93 14.41 20.08
N ALA A 270 -18.53 14.69 18.84
CA ALA A 270 -18.95 13.91 17.68
C ALA A 270 -18.45 12.45 17.74
N ALA A 271 -17.18 12.22 18.08
CA ALA A 271 -16.61 10.89 18.23
C ALA A 271 -17.27 10.09 19.37
N SER A 272 -17.56 10.75 20.50
CA SER A 272 -18.26 10.17 21.65
C SER A 272 -19.70 9.81 21.29
N HIS A 273 -20.40 10.67 20.56
CA HIS A 273 -21.73 10.39 20.04
C HIS A 273 -21.70 9.23 19.04
N LEU A 274 -20.70 9.15 18.18
CA LEU A 274 -20.56 8.11 17.16
C LEU A 274 -20.19 6.76 17.78
N ALA A 275 -19.36 6.77 18.84
CA ALA A 275 -19.08 5.60 19.67
C ALA A 275 -20.36 5.10 20.37
N ALA A 276 -21.18 6.02 20.91
CA ALA A 276 -22.44 5.69 21.57
C ALA A 276 -23.51 5.14 20.60
N THR A 277 -23.55 5.59 19.34
CA THR A 277 -24.59 5.19 18.37
C THR A 277 -24.23 3.97 17.52
N ARG A 278 -23.00 3.85 17.02
CA ARG A 278 -22.63 2.77 16.09
C ARG A 278 -22.30 1.46 16.79
N PHE A 279 -21.71 1.53 17.97
CA PHE A 279 -21.39 0.35 18.76
C PHE A 279 -22.39 0.30 19.91
N GLY A 280 -23.61 -0.14 19.63
CA GLY A 280 -24.65 -0.30 20.66
C GLY A 280 -24.16 -1.12 21.86
N GLN A 281 -24.95 -1.21 22.93
CA GLN A 281 -24.61 -1.87 24.22
C GLN A 281 -24.13 -3.35 24.15
N ARG A 282 -24.01 -3.94 22.96
CA ARG A 282 -23.62 -5.34 22.73
C ARG A 282 -22.15 -5.66 23.03
N TYR A 283 -21.25 -4.68 23.03
CA TYR A 283 -19.84 -4.92 23.35
C TYR A 283 -19.43 -4.14 24.60
N SER A 284 -18.60 -4.75 25.45
CA SER A 284 -18.03 -4.05 26.60
C SER A 284 -17.15 -2.89 26.10
N ARG A 285 -17.20 -1.75 26.80
CA ARG A 285 -16.42 -0.55 26.43
C ARG A 285 -14.91 -0.84 26.39
N ILE A 286 -14.46 -1.83 27.17
CA ILE A 286 -13.09 -2.34 27.23
C ILE A 286 -12.70 -3.00 25.90
N PHE A 287 -13.58 -3.83 25.33
CA PHE A 287 -13.33 -4.47 24.03
C PHE A 287 -13.22 -3.43 22.90
N GLN A 288 -14.06 -2.40 22.93
CA GLN A 288 -14.04 -1.34 21.92
C GLN A 288 -12.75 -0.49 22.01
N ALA A 289 -12.32 -0.14 23.22
CA ALA A 289 -11.04 0.54 23.46
C ALA A 289 -9.85 -0.29 22.96
N HIS A 290 -9.90 -1.62 23.17
CA HIS A 290 -8.86 -2.54 22.69
C HIS A 290 -8.80 -2.57 21.15
N MET A 291 -9.94 -2.69 20.46
CA MET A 291 -9.97 -2.65 19.00
C MET A 291 -9.40 -1.34 18.44
N MET A 292 -9.74 -0.19 19.03
CA MET A 292 -9.21 1.09 18.56
C MET A 292 -7.70 1.22 18.79
N THR A 293 -7.20 0.69 19.92
CA THR A 293 -5.76 0.64 20.21
C THR A 293 -5.02 -0.22 19.17
N ALA A 294 -5.57 -1.39 18.81
CA ALA A 294 -4.99 -2.26 17.79
C ALA A 294 -5.02 -1.63 16.38
N VAL A 295 -6.10 -0.92 16.03
CA VAL A 295 -6.20 -0.17 14.77
C VAL A 295 -5.14 0.94 14.71
N LEU A 296 -4.96 1.71 15.80
CA LEU A 296 -3.96 2.75 15.89
C LEU A 296 -2.54 2.18 15.76
N GLU A 297 -2.23 1.08 16.46
CA GLU A 297 -0.96 0.37 16.35
C GLU A 297 -0.65 -0.05 14.91
N THR A 298 -1.65 -0.64 14.25
CA THR A 298 -1.53 -1.10 12.85
C THR A 298 -1.26 0.07 11.91
N CYS A 299 -1.97 1.19 12.07
CA CYS A 299 -1.80 2.39 11.23
C CYS A 299 -0.42 3.02 11.40
N LEU A 300 0.10 3.06 12.63
CA LEU A 300 1.44 3.56 12.94
C LEU A 300 2.51 2.64 12.35
N GLN A 301 2.34 1.31 12.44
CA GLN A 301 3.27 0.34 11.86
C GLN A 301 3.34 0.45 10.33
N LEU A 302 2.19 0.53 9.66
CA LEU A 302 2.13 0.73 8.20
C LEU A 302 2.79 2.04 7.79
N SER A 303 2.57 3.12 8.53
CA SER A 303 3.17 4.43 8.25
C SER A 303 4.70 4.41 8.45
N CYS A 304 5.19 3.77 9.51
CA CYS A 304 6.62 3.65 9.78
C CYS A 304 7.33 2.73 8.76
N MET A 305 6.76 1.57 8.41
CA MET A 305 7.38 0.65 7.45
C MET A 305 7.46 1.23 6.03
N GLN A 306 6.47 2.03 5.62
CA GLN A 306 6.52 2.72 4.33
C GLN A 306 7.63 3.78 4.25
N GLN A 307 8.00 4.39 5.37
CA GLN A 307 9.07 5.39 5.42
C GLN A 307 10.49 4.76 5.45
N HIS A 308 10.63 3.54 5.98
CA HIS A 308 11.93 2.86 6.10
C HIS A 308 12.53 2.38 4.76
N GLY A 309 11.77 2.40 3.66
CA GLY A 309 12.32 2.16 2.32
C GLY A 309 13.19 3.30 1.78
N SER A 310 13.19 4.47 2.44
CA SER A 310 14.03 5.62 2.11
C SER A 310 15.16 5.72 3.15
N LEU A 311 16.37 5.31 2.78
CA LEU A 311 17.57 5.29 3.64
C LEU A 311 18.01 6.66 4.18
N THR A 312 17.41 7.75 3.69
CA THR A 312 17.54 9.06 4.30
C THR A 312 16.53 9.15 5.43
N ALA A 313 16.99 8.98 6.67
CA ALA A 313 16.20 9.20 7.88
C ALA A 313 15.59 10.62 7.84
N ASP A 314 14.37 10.70 7.33
CA ASP A 314 13.59 11.92 7.32
C ASP A 314 13.19 12.21 8.76
N ARG A 315 13.48 13.42 9.25
CA ARG A 315 13.19 13.85 10.63
C ARG A 315 11.69 13.89 10.94
N ASP A 316 10.86 13.71 9.93
CA ASP A 316 9.39 13.75 9.98
C ASP A 316 8.74 12.36 10.12
N ALA A 317 9.41 11.42 10.80
CA ALA A 317 8.75 10.19 11.19
C ALA A 317 7.51 10.53 12.05
N PRO A 318 6.37 9.84 11.89
CA PRO A 318 5.13 10.14 12.59
C PRO A 318 5.26 9.74 14.06
N ALA A 319 5.93 10.58 14.84
CA ALA A 319 5.84 10.55 16.28
C ALA A 319 4.42 10.97 16.68
N LEU A 320 3.77 10.19 17.55
CA LEU A 320 2.53 10.63 18.16
C LEU A 320 2.78 11.95 18.91
N SER A 321 1.81 12.86 18.88
CA SER A 321 1.90 14.10 19.65
C SER A 321 2.00 13.79 21.15
N ALA A 322 2.55 14.73 21.94
CA ALA A 322 2.60 14.59 23.39
C ALA A 322 1.21 14.31 24.01
N ALA A 323 0.15 14.87 23.41
CA ALA A 323 -1.24 14.60 23.80
C ALA A 323 -1.64 13.13 23.54
N ALA A 324 -1.28 12.57 22.39
CA ALA A 324 -1.55 11.18 22.07
C ALA A 324 -0.78 10.20 22.97
N VAL A 325 0.48 10.49 23.31
CA VAL A 325 1.24 9.68 24.28
C VAL A 325 0.57 9.71 25.65
N ARG A 326 0.15 10.89 26.11
CA ARG A 326 -0.53 11.04 27.40
C ARG A 326 -1.89 10.33 27.44
N LEU A 327 -2.63 10.36 26.34
CA LEU A 327 -3.88 9.62 26.18
C LEU A 327 -3.68 8.10 26.31
N VAL A 328 -2.61 7.57 25.71
CA VAL A 328 -2.26 6.15 25.80
C VAL A 328 -1.88 5.78 27.24
N LEU A 329 -1.13 6.64 27.94
CA LEU A 329 -0.80 6.45 29.37
C LEU A 329 -2.04 6.46 30.26
N GLU A 330 -3.00 7.33 30.00
CA GLU A 330 -4.27 7.37 30.73
C GLU A 330 -5.09 6.09 30.50
N LEU A 331 -5.13 5.61 29.25
CA LEU A 331 -5.78 4.34 28.91
C LEU A 331 -5.15 3.15 29.66
N GLN A 332 -3.82 3.13 29.78
CA GLN A 332 -3.10 2.12 30.57
C GLN A 332 -3.49 2.17 32.05
N LEU A 333 -3.53 3.36 32.64
CA LEU A 333 -3.92 3.56 34.05
C LEU A 333 -5.35 3.08 34.30
N LEU A 334 -6.28 3.42 33.41
CA LEU A 334 -7.67 2.95 33.49
C LEU A 334 -7.79 1.43 33.36
N ALA A 335 -7.04 0.83 32.44
CA ALA A 335 -6.99 -0.62 32.26
C ALA A 335 -6.43 -1.31 33.51
N ALA A 336 -5.36 -0.79 34.11
CA ALA A 336 -4.78 -1.31 35.34
C ALA A 336 -5.77 -1.24 36.51
N ALA A 337 -6.47 -0.11 36.66
CA ALA A 337 -7.52 0.05 37.66
C ALA A 337 -8.71 -0.89 37.44
N ALA A 338 -9.02 -1.27 36.19
CA ALA A 338 -10.03 -2.28 35.88
C ALA A 338 -9.55 -3.69 36.27
N VAL A 339 -8.28 -4.04 35.98
CA VAL A 339 -7.68 -5.32 36.39
C VAL A 339 -7.67 -5.47 37.92
N GLN A 340 -7.28 -4.43 38.66
CA GLN A 340 -7.25 -4.46 40.12
C GLN A 340 -8.64 -4.71 40.71
N ARG A 341 -9.70 -4.20 40.07
CA ARG A 341 -11.10 -4.43 40.47
C ARG A 341 -11.56 -5.87 40.23
N LEU A 342 -11.04 -6.53 39.20
CA LEU A 342 -11.35 -7.95 38.93
C LEU A 342 -10.67 -8.94 39.89
N GLN A 343 -9.75 -8.49 40.75
CA GLN A 343 -9.22 -9.32 41.84
C GLN A 343 -10.26 -9.55 42.96
N GLN A 344 -11.40 -8.87 42.91
CA GLN A 344 -12.60 -9.24 43.68
C GLN A 344 -13.34 -10.36 42.92
N PRO A 345 -13.88 -11.40 43.61
CA PRO A 345 -14.47 -12.58 42.97
C PRO A 345 -15.68 -12.19 42.10
N TRP A 346 -15.45 -12.09 40.79
CA TRP A 346 -16.47 -11.80 39.79
C TRP A 346 -16.96 -13.11 39.14
N PRO A 347 -18.26 -13.25 38.84
CA PRO A 347 -18.75 -14.41 38.11
C PRO A 347 -18.14 -14.48 36.71
N ALA A 348 -17.52 -15.62 36.40
CA ALA A 348 -16.88 -15.90 35.12
C ALA A 348 -17.90 -15.82 33.97
N ARG A 349 -17.95 -14.69 33.26
CA ARG A 349 -18.51 -14.58 31.92
C ARG A 349 -17.38 -14.25 30.95
N GLY A 350 -17.35 -14.94 29.81
CA GLY A 350 -16.31 -14.86 28.79
C GLY A 350 -16.25 -13.52 28.05
N GLU A 351 -16.06 -12.42 28.78
CA GLU A 351 -15.75 -11.10 28.24
C GLU A 351 -14.23 -10.90 28.17
N VAL A 352 -13.80 -10.02 27.26
CA VAL A 352 -12.40 -9.64 27.02
C VAL A 352 -11.75 -9.16 28.31
N HIS A 353 -10.59 -9.72 28.64
CA HIS A 353 -9.94 -9.47 29.91
C HIS A 353 -9.31 -8.07 29.89
N PRO A 354 -9.48 -7.21 30.91
CA PRO A 354 -8.85 -5.89 30.98
C PRO A 354 -7.32 -5.93 30.87
N CYS A 355 -6.70 -7.10 31.10
CA CYS A 355 -5.28 -7.35 30.83
C CYS A 355 -4.94 -7.18 29.35
N ASP A 356 -5.83 -7.54 28.43
CA ASP A 356 -5.59 -7.44 26.98
C ASP A 356 -5.52 -5.97 26.53
N LEU A 357 -6.35 -5.11 27.13
CA LEU A 357 -6.29 -3.66 26.91
C LEU A 357 -4.99 -3.07 27.46
N LEU A 358 -4.59 -3.48 28.68
CA LEU A 358 -3.33 -3.04 29.29
C LEU A 358 -2.12 -3.45 28.43
N GLN A 359 -2.09 -4.70 27.97
CA GLN A 359 -1.02 -5.23 27.12
C GLN A 359 -0.94 -4.49 25.79
N ALA A 360 -2.06 -4.32 25.08
CA ALA A 360 -2.10 -3.58 23.81
C ALA A 360 -1.61 -2.13 23.98
N SER A 361 -2.03 -1.47 25.06
CA SER A 361 -1.64 -0.09 25.34
C SER A 361 -0.15 0.03 25.66
N ASN A 362 0.41 -0.94 26.39
CA ASN A 362 1.85 -1.00 26.71
C ASN A 362 2.70 -1.22 25.46
N MET A 363 2.28 -2.11 24.55
CA MET A 363 2.98 -2.33 23.28
C MET A 363 3.00 -1.06 22.42
N LEU A 364 1.87 -0.35 22.35
CA LEU A 364 1.75 0.89 21.60
C LEU A 364 2.69 1.98 22.16
N LEU A 365 2.72 2.16 23.48
CA LEU A 365 3.64 3.10 24.14
C LEU A 365 5.11 2.73 23.88
N HIS A 366 5.46 1.45 24.02
CA HIS A 366 6.83 0.99 23.82
C HIS A 366 7.32 1.24 22.38
N ARG A 367 6.48 0.96 21.37
CA ARG A 367 6.79 1.26 19.97
C ARG A 367 6.96 2.76 19.73
N GLN A 368 6.19 3.61 20.39
CA GLN A 368 6.32 5.07 20.27
C GLN A 368 7.63 5.57 20.88
N LEU A 369 8.02 5.05 22.04
CA LEU A 369 9.30 5.36 22.66
C LEU A 369 10.48 4.89 21.78
N GLN A 370 10.36 3.72 21.15
CA GLN A 370 11.36 3.25 20.18
C GLN A 370 11.43 4.13 18.93
N ALA A 371 10.27 4.49 18.35
CA ALA A 371 10.22 5.37 17.19
C ALA A 371 10.86 6.74 17.47
N GLY A 372 10.59 7.34 18.64
CA GLY A 372 11.22 8.60 19.06
C GLY A 372 12.74 8.51 19.23
N ARG A 373 13.25 7.37 19.73
CA ARG A 373 14.70 7.13 19.86
C ARG A 373 15.42 7.03 18.51
N VAL A 374 14.81 6.34 17.53
CA VAL A 374 15.41 6.15 16.19
C VAL A 374 15.52 7.46 15.42
N VAL A 375 14.60 8.40 15.65
CA VAL A 375 14.57 9.71 14.98
C VAL A 375 15.64 10.68 15.51
N GLY A 376 16.32 10.33 16.61
CA GLY A 376 17.42 11.14 17.17
C GLY A 376 17.01 12.53 17.66
N GLY A 377 15.70 12.81 17.70
CA GLY A 377 15.12 14.04 18.22
C GLY A 377 14.47 13.77 19.56
N ASN A 378 14.85 14.52 20.59
CA ASN A 378 14.15 14.59 21.88
C ASN A 378 12.75 15.25 21.70
N SER A 379 11.89 14.69 20.85
CA SER A 379 10.60 15.27 20.49
C SER A 379 9.50 15.01 21.53
N ALA A 380 9.72 14.05 22.44
CA ALA A 380 8.87 13.88 23.61
C ALA A 380 9.33 14.85 24.71
N PRO A 381 8.44 15.69 25.27
CA PRO A 381 8.77 16.51 26.43
C PRO A 381 9.36 15.63 27.53
N PRO A 382 10.45 16.04 28.21
CA PRO A 382 11.11 15.24 29.22
C PRO A 382 10.14 14.79 30.32
N GLU A 383 9.08 15.56 30.60
CA GLU A 383 8.02 15.24 31.55
C GLU A 383 7.20 14.04 31.11
N VAL A 384 6.92 13.87 29.80
CA VAL A 384 6.16 12.73 29.26
C VAL A 384 6.99 11.46 29.29
N LEU A 385 8.29 11.56 28.96
CA LEU A 385 9.25 10.47 29.12
C LEU A 385 9.38 10.06 30.59
N GLN A 386 9.47 11.04 31.50
CA GLN A 386 9.59 10.79 32.93
C GLN A 386 8.31 10.19 33.52
N LEU A 387 7.13 10.60 33.04
CA LEU A 387 5.84 10.03 33.42
C LEU A 387 5.69 8.60 32.89
N ALA A 388 6.02 8.36 31.62
CA ALA A 388 5.99 7.02 31.01
C ALA A 388 6.95 6.06 31.74
N LEU A 389 8.16 6.51 32.05
CA LEU A 389 9.14 5.73 32.82
C LEU A 389 8.67 5.47 34.26
N ARG A 390 8.02 6.44 34.91
CA ARG A 390 7.40 6.24 36.24
C ARG A 390 6.23 5.26 36.20
N LEU A 391 5.43 5.25 35.14
CA LEU A 391 4.27 4.37 35.03
C LEU A 391 4.69 2.93 34.70
N VAL A 392 5.69 2.75 33.84
CA VAL A 392 6.31 1.45 33.54
C VAL A 392 7.09 0.93 34.77
N GLY A 393 7.64 1.81 35.61
CA GLY A 393 8.38 1.46 36.82
C GLY A 393 7.55 1.40 38.12
N GLY A 394 6.34 1.96 38.13
CA GLY A 394 5.50 2.16 39.32
C GLY A 394 4.21 1.35 39.35
N SER A 395 3.97 0.50 38.34
CA SER A 395 2.87 -0.46 38.40
C SER A 395 3.07 -1.41 39.58
N SER A 396 2.22 -1.30 40.59
CA SER A 396 2.18 -2.13 41.80
C SER A 396 1.70 -3.57 41.53
N LEU A 397 2.12 -4.15 40.42
CA LEU A 397 2.05 -5.59 40.21
C LEU A 397 3.11 -6.22 41.14
N PRO A 398 2.79 -7.30 41.86
CA PRO A 398 3.81 -8.06 42.58
C PRO A 398 4.98 -8.32 41.63
N LEU A 399 6.21 -8.13 42.10
CA LEU A 399 7.43 -8.23 41.30
C LEU A 399 7.46 -9.53 40.46
N GLU A 400 6.90 -10.61 40.99
CA GLU A 400 6.68 -11.89 40.28
C GLU A 400 5.81 -11.77 39.02
N GLN A 401 4.70 -11.04 39.07
CA GLN A 401 3.75 -10.93 37.96
C GLN A 401 4.30 -10.00 36.86
N GLN A 402 5.06 -8.97 37.24
CA GLN A 402 5.80 -8.13 36.30
C GLN A 402 6.98 -8.90 35.66
N GLN A 403 7.68 -9.74 36.42
CA GLN A 403 8.70 -10.66 35.89
C GLN A 403 8.09 -11.73 34.98
N GLN A 404 6.89 -12.23 35.27
CA GLN A 404 6.16 -13.19 34.44
C GLN A 404 5.74 -12.55 33.10
N ALA A 405 5.17 -11.34 33.14
CA ALA A 405 4.79 -10.58 31.96
C ALA A 405 6.01 -10.21 31.09
N MET A 406 7.14 -9.83 31.71
CA MET A 406 8.39 -9.57 30.99
C MET A 406 9.03 -10.84 30.40
N ARG A 407 8.94 -11.99 31.09
CA ARG A 407 9.40 -13.28 30.54
C ARG A 407 8.57 -13.71 29.32
N LEU A 408 7.25 -13.45 29.34
CA LEU A 408 6.37 -13.71 28.21
C LEU A 408 6.59 -12.73 27.04
N ALA A 409 7.05 -11.49 27.32
CA ALA A 409 7.40 -10.50 26.31
C ALA A 409 8.84 -10.64 25.74
N SER A 410 9.73 -11.35 26.44
CA SER A 410 11.15 -11.56 26.07
C SER A 410 11.38 -12.50 24.87
N GLY A 411 10.34 -12.85 24.13
CA GLY A 411 10.48 -13.45 22.79
C GLY A 411 11.05 -12.48 21.74
N SER A 412 11.33 -11.22 22.11
CA SER A 412 11.88 -10.19 21.22
C SER A 412 13.21 -9.65 21.76
N SER A 413 14.21 -9.75 20.91
CA SER A 413 15.65 -9.50 21.06
C SER A 413 16.02 -8.14 21.66
N LEU A 414 16.35 -8.09 22.96
CA LEU A 414 17.14 -7.01 23.54
C LEU A 414 18.32 -7.59 24.35
N PRO A 415 19.54 -7.00 24.24
CA PRO A 415 20.71 -7.48 24.95
C PRO A 415 20.60 -7.20 26.46
N LEU A 416 20.98 -8.21 27.25
CA LEU A 416 20.80 -8.29 28.70
C LEU A 416 21.60 -7.22 29.46
N GLU A 417 22.63 -6.67 28.82
CA GLU A 417 23.59 -5.71 29.38
C GLU A 417 22.96 -4.33 29.64
N VAL A 418 22.08 -3.85 28.76
CA VAL A 418 21.38 -2.55 28.94
C VAL A 418 20.39 -2.61 30.11
N LEU A 419 19.85 -3.79 30.40
CA LEU A 419 18.94 -4.00 31.53
C LEU A 419 19.67 -4.06 32.88
N LYS A 420 20.97 -4.38 32.88
CA LYS A 420 21.77 -4.57 34.10
C LYS A 420 22.34 -3.27 34.67
N GLU A 421 22.75 -2.31 33.84
CA GLU A 421 23.36 -1.07 34.34
C GLU A 421 22.32 0.02 34.60
N ASP A 422 21.47 0.33 33.62
CA ASP A 422 20.47 1.40 33.77
C ASP A 422 19.21 0.94 34.53
N GLY A 423 18.82 -0.33 34.38
CA GLY A 423 17.64 -0.89 35.05
C GLY A 423 17.81 -1.03 36.57
N LEU A 424 19.03 -1.29 37.04
CA LEU A 424 19.31 -1.55 38.46
C LEU A 424 19.50 -0.24 39.24
N GLN A 425 20.07 0.80 38.61
CA GLN A 425 20.07 2.16 39.16
C GLN A 425 18.67 2.76 39.22
N LEU A 426 17.82 2.50 38.22
CA LEU A 426 16.41 2.92 38.23
C LEU A 426 15.65 2.22 39.36
N LEU A 427 15.86 0.92 39.56
CA LEU A 427 15.24 0.16 40.66
C LEU A 427 15.75 0.59 42.05
N GLN A 428 17.03 0.93 42.21
CA GLN A 428 17.57 1.44 43.48
C GLN A 428 17.05 2.85 43.81
N ALA A 429 16.91 3.73 42.81
CA ALA A 429 16.32 5.06 43.00
C ALA A 429 14.82 4.97 43.39
N LEU A 430 14.13 3.92 42.94
CA LEU A 430 12.72 3.65 43.27
C LEU A 430 12.51 3.00 44.66
N ALA A 431 13.53 2.39 45.25
CA ALA A 431 13.45 1.76 46.57
C ALA A 431 13.71 2.73 47.74
N ALA A 432 14.38 3.86 47.49
CA ALA A 432 14.76 4.82 48.54
C ALA A 432 13.58 5.41 49.35
N PRO A 433 12.40 5.73 48.76
CA PRO A 433 11.27 6.26 49.53
C PRO A 433 10.50 5.20 50.33
N LEU A 434 10.67 3.91 50.01
CA LEU A 434 9.99 2.80 50.68
C LEU A 434 10.69 2.36 51.97
N GLN A 435 11.88 2.88 52.27
CA GLN A 435 12.61 2.61 53.51
C GLN A 435 12.34 3.61 54.64
N GLN A 436 11.47 4.61 54.41
CA GLN A 436 11.08 5.62 55.39
C GLN A 436 9.60 5.53 55.83
N LEU A 437 8.89 4.48 55.40
CA LEU A 437 7.60 4.04 55.94
C LEU A 437 7.81 2.73 56.70
#